data_AF-A0A933ZGF1-F1
#
_entry.id   AF-A0A933ZGF1-F1
#
_cell.length_a   1.000
_cell.length_b   1.000
_cell.length_c   1.000
_cell.angle_alpha   90.00
_cell.angle_beta   90.00
_cell.angle_gamma   90.00
#
_symmetry.space_group_name_H-M   'P 1'
#
loop_
_entity.id
_entity.type
_entity.pdbx_description
1 polymer ?
#
loop_
_entity_poly.entity_id
_entity_poly.type
_entity_poly.pdbx_seq_one_letter_code
_entity_poly.pdbx_strand_id
1 'polypeptide(L)'
;MKTNNAISMTPANANISVSLAHSRYGTPQPQVEIRYPRGTHYRVVRAALYALAAKLETATPAGDNWVVEVDAFGDEMGRVYLELVKADAAETKRGLELLRKVVG
;
A
#
# COMPACT_ATOMS: atom_id res chain seq x y z
N MET A 1 0.33 10.71 33.67
CA MET A 1 -0.37 10.15 32.49
C MET A 1 0.61 10.24 31.32
N LYS A 2 1.22 9.13 30.91
CA LYS A 2 2.22 9.13 29.82
C LYS A 2 1.46 9.27 28.50
N THR A 3 1.77 10.33 27.75
CA THR A 3 1.21 10.55 26.41
C THR A 3 1.67 9.42 25.50
N ASN A 4 0.70 8.71 24.92
CA ASN A 4 0.93 7.69 23.92
C ASN A 4 1.66 8.34 22.74
N ASN A 5 2.93 8.00 22.58
CA ASN A 5 3.68 8.31 21.37
C ASN A 5 2.89 7.71 20.22
N ALA A 6 2.40 8.57 19.31
CA ALA A 6 1.77 8.13 18.08
C ALA A 6 2.67 7.07 17.46
N ILE A 7 2.09 5.90 17.17
CA ILE A 7 2.77 4.81 16.48
C ILE A 7 3.41 5.44 15.25
N SER A 8 4.73 5.56 15.24
CA SER A 8 5.50 5.86 14.05
C SER A 8 5.27 4.67 13.12
N MET A 9 4.19 4.71 12.34
CA MET A 9 3.68 3.63 11.48
C MET A 9 4.52 3.42 10.22
N THR A 10 5.76 3.89 10.21
CA THR A 10 6.75 3.41 9.27
C THR A 10 7.13 1.99 9.71
N PRO A 11 6.99 0.97 8.86
CA PRO A 11 7.37 -0.38 9.23
C PRO A 11 8.88 -0.43 9.48
N ALA A 12 9.28 -0.34 10.74
CA ALA A 12 10.68 -0.43 11.13
C ALA A 12 11.25 -1.74 10.56
N ASN A 13 12.35 -1.64 9.81
CA ASN A 13 13.05 -2.74 9.14
C ASN A 13 12.34 -3.43 7.96
N ALA A 14 11.30 -2.85 7.36
CA ALA A 14 10.75 -3.37 6.09
C ALA A 14 11.35 -2.68 4.86
N ASN A 15 11.54 -3.44 3.78
CA ASN A 15 11.77 -2.89 2.45
C ASN A 15 10.42 -2.54 1.82
N ILE A 16 10.30 -1.31 1.33
CA ILE A 16 9.08 -0.79 0.69
C ILE A 16 9.44 -0.45 -0.75
N SER A 17 8.64 -0.93 -1.70
CA SER A 17 8.82 -0.61 -3.12
C SER A 17 7.52 -0.17 -3.76
N VAL A 18 7.56 0.91 -4.53
CA VAL A 18 6.43 1.39 -5.34
C VAL A 18 6.66 0.99 -6.78
N SER A 19 5.67 0.35 -7.40
CA SER A 19 5.76 -0.11 -8.79
C SER A 19 4.42 -0.01 -9.50
N LEU A 20 4.47 -0.07 -10.84
CA LEU A 20 3.29 -0.29 -11.67
C LEU A 20 3.26 -1.75 -12.09
N ALA A 21 2.30 -2.50 -11.56
CA ALA A 21 2.02 -3.87 -11.98
C ALA A 21 0.84 -3.91 -12.95
N HIS A 22 0.43 -5.12 -13.34
CA HIS A 22 -0.76 -5.36 -14.13
C HIS A 22 -1.60 -6.48 -13.51
N SER A 23 -2.91 -6.34 -13.58
CA SER A 23 -3.84 -7.40 -13.18
C SER A 23 -3.73 -8.61 -14.12
N ARG A 24 -4.38 -9.72 -13.76
CA ARG A 24 -4.53 -10.89 -14.65
C ARG A 24 -5.23 -10.58 -15.98
N TYR A 25 -5.92 -9.44 -16.07
CA TYR A 25 -6.60 -8.97 -17.28
C TYR A 25 -5.80 -7.91 -18.03
N GLY A 26 -4.56 -7.62 -17.60
CA GLY A 26 -3.69 -6.62 -18.23
C GLY A 26 -3.99 -5.18 -17.85
N THR A 27 -4.88 -4.92 -16.89
CA THR A 27 -5.17 -3.56 -16.43
C THR A 27 -4.04 -3.05 -15.53
N PRO A 28 -3.57 -1.79 -15.70
CA PRO A 28 -2.59 -1.17 -14.81
C PRO A 28 -3.01 -1.22 -13.33
N GLN A 29 -2.09 -1.64 -12.46
CA GLN A 29 -2.28 -1.71 -11.01
C GLN A 29 -1.08 -1.05 -10.30
N PRO A 30 -1.18 0.25 -9.96
CA PRO A 30 -0.23 0.89 -9.06
C PRO A 30 -0.20 0.14 -7.72
N GLN A 31 0.99 -0.20 -7.23
CA GLN A 31 1.11 -0.97 -5.98
C GLN A 31 2.32 -0.57 -5.13
N VAL A 32 2.19 -0.85 -3.83
CA VAL A 32 3.25 -0.81 -2.83
C VAL A 32 3.46 -2.22 -2.30
N GLU A 33 4.64 -2.79 -2.51
CA GLU A 33 5.05 -4.04 -1.85
C GLU A 33 5.80 -3.72 -0.57
N ILE A 34 5.46 -4.43 0.51
CA ILE A 34 6.18 -4.40 1.79
C ILE A 34 6.79 -5.78 2.02
N ARG A 35 8.10 -5.81 2.30
CA ARG A 35 8.83 -7.03 2.63
C ARG A 35 9.59 -6.87 3.94
N TYR A 36 9.31 -7.75 4.89
CA TYR A 36 9.98 -7.81 6.18
C TYR A 36 11.15 -8.79 6.20
N PRO A 37 12.05 -8.71 7.19
CA PRO A 37 13.08 -9.71 7.41
C PRO A 37 12.45 -11.07 7.70
N ARG A 38 13.13 -12.14 7.27
CA ARG A 38 12.72 -13.52 7.51
C ARG A 38 12.47 -13.78 9.00
N GLY A 39 11.41 -14.53 9.30
CA GLY A 39 11.01 -14.84 10.67
C GLY A 39 10.20 -13.73 11.36
N THR A 40 9.87 -12.64 10.65
CA THR A 40 8.86 -11.69 11.10
C THR A 40 7.51 -12.39 11.17
N HIS A 41 6.81 -12.24 12.30
CA HIS A 41 5.52 -12.88 12.49
C HIS A 41 4.45 -12.29 11.54
N TYR A 42 3.67 -13.13 10.86
CA TYR A 42 2.71 -12.72 9.83
C TYR A 42 1.72 -11.63 10.31
N ARG A 43 1.33 -11.62 11.58
CA ARG A 43 0.45 -10.57 12.14
C ARG A 43 1.06 -9.17 12.10
N VAL A 44 2.38 -9.05 12.23
CA VAL A 44 3.09 -7.77 12.10
C VAL A 44 2.97 -7.28 10.66
N VAL A 45 3.20 -8.16 9.68
CA VAL A 45 3.07 -7.85 8.26
C VAL A 45 1.64 -7.44 7.92
N ARG A 46 0.64 -8.22 8.34
CA ARG A 46 -0.78 -7.88 8.11
C ARG A 46 -1.16 -6.54 8.74
N ALA A 47 -0.72 -6.27 9.97
CA ALA A 47 -0.99 -4.98 10.62
C ALA A 47 -0.42 -3.81 9.83
N ALA A 48 0.81 -3.95 9.29
CA ALA A 48 1.43 -2.92 8.47
C ALA A 48 0.72 -2.70 7.13
N LEU A 49 0.27 -3.79 6.47
CA LEU A 49 -0.51 -3.70 5.24
C LEU A 49 -1.84 -2.97 5.45
N TYR A 50 -2.57 -3.32 6.51
CA TYR A 50 -3.84 -2.63 6.83
C TYR A 50 -3.63 -1.18 7.25
N ALA A 51 -2.54 -0.87 7.96
CA ALA A 51 -2.18 0.50 8.29
C ALA A 51 -1.87 1.33 7.04
N LEU A 52 -1.11 0.75 6.09
CA LEU A 52 -0.83 1.40 4.81
C LEU A 52 -2.11 1.60 3.99
N ALA A 53 -2.99 0.59 3.92
CA ALA A 53 -4.26 0.70 3.23
C ALA A 53 -5.14 1.81 3.82
N ALA A 54 -5.28 1.87 5.14
CA ALA A 54 -6.01 2.95 5.80
C ALA A 54 -5.42 4.34 5.51
N LYS A 55 -4.09 4.45 5.45
CA LYS A 55 -3.41 5.70 5.08
C LYS A 55 -3.66 6.09 3.61
N LEU A 56 -3.72 5.11 2.71
CA LEU A 56 -4.05 5.34 1.30
C LEU A 56 -5.50 5.78 1.15
N GLU A 57 -6.44 5.08 1.79
CA GLU A 57 -7.86 5.43 1.79
C GLU A 57 -8.09 6.88 2.24
N THR A 58 -7.46 7.27 3.35
CA THR A 58 -7.59 8.63 3.90
C THR A 58 -6.84 9.70 3.09
N ALA A 59 -5.88 9.31 2.25
CA ALA A 59 -5.14 10.21 1.38
C ALA A 59 -5.72 10.31 -0.05
N THR A 60 -6.61 9.39 -0.43
CA THR A 60 -7.28 9.39 -1.75
C THR A 60 -8.12 10.67 -1.90
N PRO A 61 -7.90 11.47 -2.95
CA PRO A 61 -8.74 12.63 -3.23
C PRO A 61 -10.17 12.22 -3.55
N ALA A 62 -11.16 13.01 -3.13
CA ALA A 62 -12.59 12.70 -3.32
C ALA A 62 -13.04 12.57 -4.80
N GLY A 63 -12.22 13.02 -5.75
CA GLY A 63 -12.49 12.89 -7.19
C GLY A 63 -11.94 11.60 -7.82
N ASP A 64 -11.17 10.81 -7.06
CA ASP A 64 -10.61 9.54 -7.50
C ASP A 64 -11.37 8.38 -6.85
N ASN A 65 -11.63 7.32 -7.63
CA ASN A 65 -12.58 6.26 -7.27
C ASN A 65 -11.97 4.85 -7.30
N TRP A 66 -10.64 4.72 -7.38
CA TRP A 66 -9.98 3.42 -7.29
C TRP A 66 -10.28 2.75 -5.94
N VAL A 67 -10.25 1.42 -5.92
CA VAL A 67 -10.37 0.65 -4.67
C VAL A 67 -8.98 0.35 -4.13
N VAL A 68 -8.76 0.55 -2.83
CA VAL A 68 -7.53 0.16 -2.16
C VAL A 68 -7.65 -1.30 -1.70
N GLU A 69 -6.83 -2.17 -2.28
CA GLU A 69 -6.86 -3.60 -2.00
C GLU A 69 -5.62 -4.06 -1.25
N VAL A 70 -5.80 -5.04 -0.36
CA VAL A 70 -4.73 -5.65 0.43
C VAL A 70 -4.55 -7.11 0.04
N ASP A 71 -3.34 -7.45 -0.39
CA ASP A 71 -2.97 -8.81 -0.75
C ASP A 71 -1.75 -9.23 0.08
N ALA A 72 -2.00 -10.04 1.10
CA ALA A 72 -0.97 -10.61 1.96
C ALA A 72 -0.60 -12.00 1.42
N PHE A 73 0.64 -12.17 0.95
CA PHE A 73 1.14 -13.43 0.43
C PHE A 73 2.46 -13.82 1.09
N GLY A 74 2.49 -15.04 1.63
CA GLY A 74 3.60 -15.50 2.48
C GLY A 74 3.56 -14.91 3.89
N ASP A 75 4.53 -15.31 4.72
CA ASP A 75 4.57 -14.90 6.13
C ASP A 75 5.23 -13.54 6.33
N GLU A 76 6.17 -13.16 5.44
CA GLU A 76 6.99 -11.95 5.60
C GLU A 76 6.74 -10.85 4.55
N MET A 77 5.76 -10.99 3.66
CA MET A 77 5.51 -9.99 2.62
C MET A 77 4.03 -9.84 2.25
N GLY A 78 3.76 -8.79 1.47
CA GLY A 78 2.47 -8.54 0.85
C GLY A 78 2.48 -7.19 0.18
N ARG A 79 1.33 -6.79 -0.35
CA ARG A 79 1.17 -5.53 -1.05
C ARG A 79 -0.16 -4.87 -0.76
N VAL A 80 -0.17 -3.56 -0.99
CA VAL A 80 -1.38 -2.78 -1.14
C VAL A 80 -1.38 -2.24 -2.56
N TYR A 81 -2.46 -2.43 -3.31
CA TYR A 81 -2.57 -1.99 -4.69
C TYR A 81 -3.86 -1.22 -4.95
N LEU A 82 -3.86 -0.41 -5.99
CA LEU A 82 -5.02 0.36 -6.42
C LEU A 82 -5.69 -0.38 -7.59
N GLU A 83 -6.91 -0.84 -7.38
CA GLU A 83 -7.78 -1.34 -8.45
C GLU A 83 -8.41 -0.12 -9.15
N LEU A 84 -7.83 0.26 -10.29
CA LEU A 84 -8.24 1.45 -11.03
C LEU A 84 -9.61 1.25 -11.71
N VAL A 85 -10.44 2.30 -11.75
CA VAL A 85 -11.79 2.22 -12.34
C VAL A 85 -11.73 2.42 -13.85
N LYS A 86 -11.05 3.47 -14.31
CA LYS A 86 -10.87 3.76 -15.74
C LYS A 86 -9.65 3.06 -16.30
N ALA A 87 -8.64 2.86 -15.46
CA ALA A 87 -7.36 2.27 -15.80
C ALA A 87 -6.65 2.98 -16.98
N ASP A 88 -6.93 4.28 -17.15
CA ASP A 88 -6.28 5.11 -18.16
C ASP A 88 -4.93 5.66 -17.65
N ALA A 89 -4.16 6.26 -18.56
CA ALA A 89 -2.84 6.79 -18.22
C ALA A 89 -2.88 7.91 -17.17
N ALA A 90 -3.95 8.71 -17.14
CA ALA A 90 -4.08 9.83 -16.22
C ALA A 90 -4.39 9.33 -14.80
N GLU A 91 -5.33 8.40 -14.65
CA GLU A 91 -5.66 7.74 -13.38
C GLU A 91 -4.47 6.94 -12.86
N THR A 92 -3.79 6.18 -13.73
CA THR A 92 -2.57 5.43 -13.37
C THR A 92 -1.49 6.35 -12.80
N LYS A 93 -1.25 7.50 -13.45
CA LYS A 93 -0.27 8.49 -13.00
C LYS A 93 -0.63 9.04 -11.62
N ARG A 94 -1.88 9.45 -11.40
CA ARG A 94 -2.35 9.94 -10.10
C ARG A 94 -2.23 8.88 -9.01
N GLY A 95 -2.58 7.63 -9.31
CA GLY A 95 -2.41 6.50 -8.39
C GLY A 95 -0.95 6.31 -7.96
N LEU A 96 -0.01 6.28 -8.91
CA LEU A 96 1.43 6.19 -8.59
C LEU A 96 1.94 7.38 -7.77
N GLU A 97 1.47 8.59 -8.06
CA GLU A 97 1.82 9.79 -7.30
C GLU A 97 1.29 9.74 -5.86
N LEU A 98 0.05 9.25 -5.66
CA LEU A 98 -0.52 9.02 -4.33
C LEU A 98 0.34 8.02 -3.55
N LEU A 99 0.66 6.88 -4.14
CA LEU A 99 1.45 5.83 -3.46
C LEU A 99 2.80 6.37 -3.01
N ARG A 100 3.54 7.06 -3.89
CA ARG A 100 4.83 7.70 -3.57
C ARG A 100 4.69 8.69 -2.41
N LYS A 101 3.71 9.61 -2.50
CA LYS A 101 3.44 10.60 -1.44
C LYS A 101 3.14 9.95 -0.09
N VAL A 102 2.43 8.82 -0.08
CA VAL A 102 2.03 8.14 1.15
C VAL A 102 3.19 7.38 1.79
N VAL A 103 4.07 6.75 1.00
CA VAL A 103 5.19 5.98 1.55
C VAL A 103 6.43 6.83 1.85
N GLY A 104 6.58 8.00 1.22
CA GLY A 104 7.72 8.91 1.39
C GLY A 104 8.46 9.14 0.09
#